data_AF-E1T3Y2-F1
#
_entry.id   AF-E1T3Y2-F1
#
_cell.length_a   1.000
_cell.length_b   1.000
_cell.length_c   1.000
_cell.angle_alpha   90.00
_cell.angle_beta   90.00
_cell.angle_gamma   90.00
#
_symmetry.space_group_name_H-M   'P 1'
#
loop_
_entity.id
_entity.type
_entity.pdbx_description
1 polymer ?
#
loop_
_entity_poly.entity_id
_entity_poly.type
_entity_poly.pdbx_seq_one_letter_code
_entity_poly.pdbx_strand_id
1 'polypeptide(L)'
;MLRDKLRALMFGIPIGVISHDVEGEKVVCLMDVPLELEYSLRSWLWSQPELVREDSPKYSLRFVKEERMAIPWDVWEQYLSWMQVTLARAADAPD
;
A
#
# COMPACT_ATOMS: atom_id res chain seq x y z
N MET A 1 15.65 -13.58 4.23
CA MET A 1 15.71 -14.19 5.58
C MET A 1 15.77 -13.19 6.73
N LEU A 2 16.74 -12.25 6.81
CA LEU A 2 16.74 -11.24 7.88
C LEU A 2 15.62 -10.21 7.69
N ARG A 3 15.40 -9.78 6.44
CA ARG A 3 14.32 -8.86 6.06
C ARG A 3 12.94 -9.43 6.39
N ASP A 4 12.70 -10.70 6.09
CA ASP A 4 11.42 -11.38 6.35
C ASP A 4 11.18 -11.58 7.86
N LYS A 5 12.24 -11.85 8.64
CA LYS A 5 12.18 -11.92 10.11
C LYS A 5 11.93 -10.56 10.75
N LEU A 6 12.49 -9.49 10.19
CA LEU A 6 12.24 -8.11 10.66
C LEU A 6 10.82 -7.65 10.31
N ARG A 7 10.34 -7.98 9.10
CA ARG A 7 8.95 -7.81 8.68
C ARG A 7 8.01 -8.51 9.68
N ALA A 8 8.24 -9.80 9.96
CA ALA A 8 7.49 -10.58 10.95
C ALA A 8 7.50 -9.98 12.37
N LEU A 9 8.64 -9.45 12.83
CA LEU A 9 8.78 -8.87 14.17
C LEU A 9 8.07 -7.52 14.31
N MET A 10 7.98 -6.75 13.22
CA MET A 10 7.23 -5.49 13.15
C MET A 10 5.73 -5.65 12.85
N PHE A 11 5.24 -6.87 12.63
CA PHE A 11 3.81 -7.17 12.44
C PHE A 11 3.01 -7.29 13.73
N GLY A 12 3.67 -7.15 14.89
CA GLY A 12 3.00 -6.52 16.03
C GLY A 12 2.78 -5.06 15.67
N ILE A 13 1.57 -4.57 15.81
CA ILE A 13 1.07 -3.27 15.33
C ILE A 13 1.76 -1.96 15.84
N PRO A 14 2.75 -1.88 16.77
CA PRO A 14 3.15 -0.57 17.31
C PRO A 14 3.79 0.47 16.36
N ILE A 15 4.47 0.09 15.27
CA ILE A 15 5.30 1.04 14.48
C ILE A 15 4.64 1.51 13.18
N GLY A 16 3.59 0.82 12.71
CA GLY A 16 2.89 1.18 11.47
C GLY A 16 3.71 0.89 10.20
N VAL A 17 3.24 1.41 9.07
CA VAL A 17 3.90 1.24 7.76
C VAL A 17 5.01 2.25 7.60
N ILE A 18 6.21 1.78 7.21
CA ILE A 18 7.36 2.65 6.96
C ILE A 18 7.09 3.51 5.72
N SER A 19 7.19 4.83 5.87
CA SER A 19 7.18 5.78 4.76
C SER A 19 8.58 6.29 4.45
N HIS A 20 8.80 6.65 3.19
CA HIS A 20 10.01 7.28 2.68
C HIS A 20 9.70 8.67 2.16
N ASP A 21 10.71 9.53 2.09
CA ASP A 21 10.62 10.83 1.39
C ASP A 21 11.30 10.71 0.03
N VAL A 22 10.57 11.04 -1.03
CA VAL A 22 11.07 11.08 -2.41
C VAL A 22 10.70 12.42 -3.01
N GLU A 23 11.71 13.26 -3.25
CA GLU A 23 11.53 14.60 -3.82
C GLU A 23 10.53 15.48 -3.04
N GLY A 24 10.47 15.31 -1.70
CA GLY A 24 9.53 16.04 -0.83
C GLY A 24 8.11 15.44 -0.78
N GLU A 25 7.88 14.32 -1.45
CA GLU A 25 6.64 13.54 -1.36
C GLU A 25 6.83 12.35 -0.41
N LYS A 26 5.89 12.20 0.54
CA LYS A 26 5.84 11.04 1.42
C LYS A 26 5.26 9.85 0.66
N VAL A 27 6.01 8.76 0.58
CA VAL A 27 5.63 7.56 -0.18
C VAL A 27 5.74 6.29 0.66
N VAL A 28 4.99 5.27 0.29
CA VAL A 28 5.04 3.92 0.85
C VAL A 28 5.57 2.96 -0.22
N CYS A 29 6.72 2.35 0.03
CA CYS A 29 7.26 1.31 -0.84
C CYS A 29 6.37 0.07 -0.78
N LEU A 30 5.98 -0.46 -1.95
CA LEU A 30 5.12 -1.65 -2.03
C LEU A 30 5.75 -2.88 -1.35
N MET A 31 7.08 -2.94 -1.28
CA MET A 31 7.82 -4.02 -0.62
C MET A 31 7.94 -3.88 0.89
N ASP A 32 7.58 -2.72 1.44
CA ASP A 32 7.68 -2.42 2.87
C ASP A 32 6.29 -2.46 3.55
N VAL A 33 5.21 -2.69 2.78
CA VAL A 33 3.87 -2.91 3.34
C VAL A 33 3.79 -4.25 4.09
N PRO A 34 2.84 -4.41 5.01
CA PRO A 34 2.62 -5.69 5.68
C PRO A 34 2.32 -6.82 4.71
N LEU A 35 2.85 -8.01 4.98
CA LEU A 35 2.71 -9.18 4.09
C LEU A 35 1.23 -9.54 3.90
N GLU A 36 0.43 -9.37 4.96
CA GLU A 36 -1.00 -9.60 4.99
C GLU A 36 -1.76 -8.66 4.02
N LEU A 37 -1.17 -7.50 3.70
CA LEU A 37 -1.76 -6.47 2.86
C LEU A 37 -1.16 -6.43 1.44
N GLU A 38 -0.04 -7.12 1.18
CA GLU A 38 0.60 -7.09 -0.15
C GLU A 38 -0.36 -7.52 -1.26
N TYR A 39 -1.06 -8.65 -1.07
CA TYR A 39 -1.96 -9.20 -2.08
C TYR A 39 -3.21 -8.33 -2.30
N SER A 40 -3.83 -7.86 -1.22
CA SER A 40 -5.02 -7.02 -1.29
C SER A 40 -4.71 -5.63 -1.84
N LEU A 41 -3.60 -5.02 -1.45
CA LEU A 41 -3.13 -3.75 -2.01
C LEU A 41 -2.88 -3.89 -3.51
N ARG A 42 -2.17 -4.95 -3.92
CA ARG A 42 -1.94 -5.22 -5.34
C ARG A 42 -3.25 -5.35 -6.10
N SER A 43 -4.18 -6.14 -5.58
CA SER A 43 -5.48 -6.37 -6.23
C SER A 43 -6.29 -5.09 -6.34
N TRP A 44 -6.27 -4.26 -5.29
CA TRP A 44 -6.93 -2.95 -5.28
C TRP A 44 -6.31 -2.00 -6.30
N LEU A 45 -4.97 -1.88 -6.35
CA LEU A 45 -4.29 -1.07 -7.37
C LEU A 45 -4.63 -1.51 -8.79
N TRP A 46 -4.72 -2.82 -9.03
CA TRP A 46 -5.16 -3.37 -10.32
C TRP A 46 -6.62 -3.03 -10.67
N SER A 47 -7.47 -2.82 -9.67
CA SER A 47 -8.85 -2.35 -9.87
C SER A 47 -8.97 -0.85 -10.10
N GLN A 48 -7.88 -0.09 -9.93
CA GLN A 48 -7.80 1.37 -10.11
C GLN A 48 -6.84 1.71 -11.26
N PRO A 49 -7.19 1.40 -12.53
CA PRO A 49 -6.28 1.57 -13.67
C PRO A 49 -5.73 3.00 -13.82
N GLU A 50 -6.49 4.01 -13.40
CA GLU A 50 -6.06 5.41 -13.42
C GLU A 50 -4.87 5.72 -12.49
N LEU A 51 -4.61 4.90 -11.47
CA LEU A 51 -3.49 5.11 -10.54
C LEU A 51 -2.20 4.46 -11.03
N VAL A 52 -2.30 3.44 -11.88
CA VAL A 52 -1.17 2.60 -12.30
C VAL A 52 -0.75 2.79 -13.75
N ARG A 53 -1.57 3.44 -14.58
CA ARG A 53 -1.24 3.72 -15.98
C ARG A 53 -0.54 5.05 -16.15
N GLU A 54 0.62 5.05 -16.80
CA GLU A 54 1.45 6.25 -17.02
C GLU A 54 0.76 7.34 -17.85
N ASP A 55 -0.20 6.97 -18.72
CA ASP A 55 -0.98 7.90 -19.54
C ASP A 55 -2.11 8.60 -18.76
N SER A 56 -2.34 8.22 -17.50
CA SER A 56 -3.37 8.80 -16.65
C SER A 56 -2.89 10.08 -15.98
N PRO A 57 -3.72 11.14 -15.92
CA PRO A 57 -3.42 12.34 -15.12
C PRO A 57 -3.39 12.06 -13.60
N LYS A 58 -3.85 10.87 -13.17
CA LYS A 58 -3.82 10.41 -11.77
C LYS A 58 -2.71 9.37 -11.51
N TYR A 59 -1.77 9.20 -12.44
CA TYR A 59 -0.68 8.24 -12.30
C TYR A 59 0.09 8.46 -10.99
N SER A 60 0.14 7.42 -10.17
CA SER A 60 0.54 7.52 -8.78
C SER A 60 1.70 6.61 -8.42
N LEU A 61 2.28 5.85 -9.36
CA LEU A 61 3.47 5.08 -9.03
C LEU A 61 4.70 5.99 -8.96
N ARG A 62 5.55 5.74 -7.97
CA ARG A 62 6.86 6.37 -7.80
C ARG A 62 7.93 5.28 -7.80
N PHE A 63 9.12 5.64 -8.25
CA PHE A 63 10.28 4.76 -8.18
C PHE A 63 11.25 5.32 -7.14
N VAL A 64 11.46 4.55 -6.08
CA VAL A 64 12.46 4.83 -5.05
C VAL A 64 13.80 4.22 -5.49
N LYS A 65 14.90 4.62 -4.85
CA LYS A 65 16.24 4.04 -5.05
C LYS A 65 16.16 2.50 -5.19
N GLU A 66 16.93 1.95 -6.12
CA GLU A 66 16.89 0.53 -6.51
C GLU A 66 15.63 0.10 -7.27
N GLU A 67 14.98 1.01 -8.00
CA GLU A 67 13.78 0.75 -8.84
C GLU A 67 12.59 0.17 -8.06
N ARG A 68 12.51 0.42 -6.75
CA ARG A 68 11.39 -0.06 -5.95
C ARG A 68 10.17 0.80 -6.19
N MET A 69 9.08 0.15 -6.59
CA MET A 69 7.79 0.81 -6.73
C MET A 69 7.24 1.24 -5.37
N ALA A 70 6.74 2.46 -5.34
CA ALA A 70 6.06 3.06 -4.21
C ALA A 70 4.79 3.77 -4.66
N ILE A 71 3.90 4.01 -3.70
CA ILE A 71 2.72 4.84 -3.87
C ILE A 71 2.80 6.04 -2.91
N PRO A 72 2.32 7.22 -3.31
CA PRO A 72 2.09 8.35 -2.43
C PRO A 72 1.26 7.97 -1.20
N TRP A 73 1.50 8.69 -0.10
CA TRP A 73 0.83 8.41 1.17
C TRP A 73 -0.69 8.58 1.11
N ASP A 74 -1.20 9.54 0.33
CA ASP A 74 -2.63 9.73 0.11
C ASP A 74 -3.29 8.55 -0.63
N VAL A 75 -2.58 7.92 -1.57
CA VAL A 75 -3.04 6.70 -2.24
C VAL A 75 -3.06 5.51 -1.27
N TRP A 76 -2.08 5.43 -0.38
CA TRP A 76 -2.10 4.46 0.72
C TRP A 76 -3.30 4.66 1.66
N GLU A 77 -3.63 5.90 2.01
CA GLU A 77 -4.81 6.22 2.83
C GLU A 77 -6.13 5.88 2.12
N GLN A 78 -6.22 6.11 0.81
CA GLN A 78 -7.36 5.69 -0.01
C GLN A 78 -7.55 4.16 0.03
N TYR A 79 -6.46 3.40 -0.08
CA TYR A 79 -6.49 1.95 0.08
C TYR A 79 -7.01 1.53 1.46
N LEU A 80 -6.50 2.13 2.54
CA LEU A 80 -6.95 1.83 3.90
C LEU A 80 -8.44 2.14 4.09
N SER A 81 -8.91 3.28 3.58
CA SER A 81 -10.32 3.65 3.62
C SER A 81 -11.19 2.64 2.86
N TRP A 82 -10.76 2.21 1.67
CA TRP A 82 -11.45 1.18 0.90
C TRP A 82 -11.53 -0.15 1.67
N MET A 83 -10.43 -0.57 2.29
CA MET A 83 -10.37 -1.81 3.07
C MET A 83 -11.31 -1.76 4.27
N GLN A 84 -11.33 -0.65 5.02
CA GLN A 84 -12.25 -0.45 6.14
C GLN A 84 -13.72 -0.54 5.72
N VAL A 85 -14.09 0.13 4.62
CA VAL A 85 -15.46 0.07 4.07
C VAL A 85 -15.80 -1.35 3.60
N THR A 86 -14.87 -2.04 2.95
CA THR A 86 -15.08 -3.40 2.44
C THR A 86 -15.28 -4.39 3.59
N LEU A 87 -14.46 -4.31 4.64
CA LEU A 87 -14.58 -5.16 5.81
C LEU A 87 -15.86 -4.88 6.60
N ALA A 88 -16.25 -3.61 6.76
CA ALA A 88 -17.51 -3.24 7.42
C ALA A 88 -18.72 -3.85 6.67
N ARG A 89 -18.75 -3.71 5.34
CA ARG A 89 -19.81 -4.30 4.51
C ARG A 89 -19.86 -5.83 4.59
N ALA A 90 -18.69 -6.48 4.63
CA ALA A 90 -18.62 -7.94 4.76
C ALA A 90 -19.11 -8.41 6.14
N ALA A 91 -18.85 -7.64 7.19
CA ALA A 91 -19.32 -7.94 8.54
C ALA A 91 -20.85 -7.74 8.70
N ASP A 92 -21.43 -6.81 7.94
CA ASP A 92 -22.88 -6.54 7.93
C ASP A 92 -23.67 -7.42 6.95
N ALA A 93 -22.99 -8.21 6.11
CA ALA A 93 -23.64 -9.07 5.13
C ALA A 93 -24.24 -10.31 5.82
N PRO A 94 -25.52 -10.66 5.58
CA PRO A 94 -26.08 -11.91 6.07
C PRO A 94 -25.44 -13.11 5.34
N ASP A 95 -25.13 -14.15 6.10
CA ASP A 95 -24.59 -15.44 5.61
C ASP A 95 -25.45 -16.08 4.50
#